data_AF-A0A4Q5U5U0-F1
#
_entry.id   AF-A0A4Q5U5U0-F1
#
_cell.length_a   1.000
_cell.length_b   1.000
_cell.length_c   1.000
_cell.angle_alpha   90.00
_cell.angle_beta   90.00
_cell.angle_gamma   90.00
#
_symmetry.space_group_name_H-M   'P 1'
#
loop_
_entity.id
_entity.type
_entity.pdbx_description
1 polymer ?
#
loop_
_entity_poly.entity_id
_entity_poly.type
_entity_poly.pdbx_seq_one_letter_code
_entity_poly.pdbx_strand_id
1 'polypeptide(L)'
;MKSLTLLLFCLPFAAMTQVVDIDSAFSQGAVTYKTLPMEFHTPSHAIITESQASVYLDNLVSNGFLSKDAPEVFFREYSKGTIKVEVRSSINEYSYSIDDLMRETILHFCHDALVTELGQFMMTRKKKNREKKFRNTEELPGSANQTIQFSSQTMWGVQSIPDCISDETSVTGLTRLRTLRLFHDTGLINDAVFGECKAALQSAKLQLESDLLQFMLQRSTMASYYETFRNEQLNHLDTLIEKGVIAPGRRETIRAEFNDGRLPGMHGMVAYSNNYLLADLKAFPPDPLKVYPEMFRLVQQLLPGFRYSNLRVKVMESDDHNLIRQDVHLQFEADGLVYRHVFFHDYRHADPKDDNPNSVPSVIDVDFQKPINRWLAETGSPYRLHQMRLPPDPAAEYQATRVGLILLNESQAPFVQYNNRLSAESFDRRFTRAGVKTLLEDIRSIGLLDNISKPDIDKALEEISRSDFRDYGELLAGFPGLVVFFDWETGNLEDPYRELSGLFSIASRGAFRLENITDDFANGFDKKATATIFGFTLNGIRYEKALDFQGDWLNPGFLEMIITAIEQAGVDGKIYKCIDDGQAAGYLFLNAAQFAFMQSKYPGLCQLL
;
A
#
# COMPACT_ATOMS: atom_id res chain seq x y z
N MET A 1 15.96 43.34 -17.44
CA MET A 1 16.87 42.71 -16.47
C MET A 1 16.15 42.59 -15.13
N LYS A 2 15.36 41.53 -14.97
CA LYS A 2 14.85 41.08 -13.67
C LYS A 2 15.52 39.73 -13.44
N SER A 3 16.34 39.60 -12.41
CA SER A 3 16.91 38.31 -12.01
C SER A 3 15.76 37.40 -11.63
N LEU A 4 15.54 36.36 -12.44
CA LEU A 4 14.70 35.23 -12.10
C LEU A 4 15.52 34.37 -11.13
N THR A 5 15.40 34.62 -9.84
CA THR A 5 15.90 33.71 -8.82
C THR A 5 14.97 32.50 -8.82
N LEU A 6 15.34 31.47 -9.58
CA LEU A 6 14.72 30.16 -9.56
C LEU A 6 14.96 29.59 -8.15
N LEU A 7 13.94 29.65 -7.29
CA LEU A 7 13.94 28.97 -6.01
C LEU A 7 13.77 27.47 -6.33
N LEU A 8 14.90 26.76 -6.44
CA LEU A 8 14.93 25.30 -6.33
C LEU A 8 14.43 24.92 -4.94
N PHE A 9 13.13 24.68 -4.85
CA PHE A 9 12.56 23.91 -3.76
C PHE A 9 12.96 22.45 -3.97
N CYS A 10 14.11 22.06 -3.41
CA CYS A 10 14.29 20.69 -2.93
C CYS A 10 13.37 20.51 -1.71
N LEU A 11 12.06 20.41 -1.94
CA LEU A 11 11.18 19.76 -0.98
C LEU A 11 11.46 18.27 -1.05
N PRO A 12 11.42 17.52 0.06
CA PRO A 12 11.30 16.08 -0.03
C PRO A 12 9.97 15.80 -0.75
N PHE A 13 10.05 15.46 -2.03
CA PHE A 13 8.91 15.00 -2.81
C PHE A 13 8.49 13.64 -2.24
N ALA A 14 7.57 13.68 -1.28
CA ALA A 14 6.68 12.56 -1.02
C ALA A 14 5.63 12.61 -2.12
N ALA A 15 5.86 11.84 -3.20
CA ALA A 15 4.94 11.72 -4.31
C ALA A 15 3.54 11.30 -3.81
N MET A 16 2.53 11.95 -4.36
CA MET A 16 1.13 11.58 -4.22
C MET A 16 0.95 10.12 -4.67
N THR A 17 0.62 9.25 -3.74
CA THR A 17 -0.18 8.06 -4.05
C THR A 17 -1.54 8.29 -3.41
N GLN A 18 -2.55 8.59 -4.24
CA GLN A 18 -3.88 8.14 -3.86
C GLN A 18 -3.77 6.63 -3.67
N VAL A 19 -4.19 6.16 -2.50
CA VAL A 19 -4.30 4.72 -2.21
C VAL A 19 -5.40 4.16 -3.11
N VAL A 20 -5.04 3.88 -4.36
CA VAL A 20 -5.61 2.83 -5.16
C VAL A 20 -4.70 1.64 -4.91
N ASP A 21 -5.27 0.56 -4.37
CA ASP A 21 -4.61 -0.75 -4.28
C ASP A 21 -4.06 -1.11 -5.67
N ILE A 22 -2.75 -0.98 -5.85
CA ILE A 22 -2.06 -1.37 -7.08
C ILE A 22 -0.92 -2.32 -6.67
N ASP A 23 -1.21 -3.61 -6.80
CA ASP A 23 -0.31 -4.75 -6.62
C ASP A 23 0.90 -4.81 -7.57
N SER A 24 1.23 -3.74 -8.33
CA SER A 24 2.18 -3.86 -9.46
C SER A 24 3.53 -3.14 -9.32
N ALA A 25 3.81 -2.37 -8.26
CA ALA A 25 5.07 -1.59 -8.17
C ALA A 25 6.22 -2.25 -7.37
N PHE A 26 6.02 -3.41 -6.72
CA PHE A 26 7.04 -4.02 -5.84
C PHE A 26 7.95 -5.08 -6.50
N SER A 27 8.13 -5.04 -7.82
CA SER A 27 8.88 -6.10 -8.53
C SER A 27 10.41 -5.93 -8.58
N GLN A 28 10.98 -4.79 -8.20
CA GLN A 28 12.44 -4.62 -8.20
C GLN A 28 13.04 -4.90 -6.82
N GLY A 29 13.25 -6.18 -6.54
CA GLY A 29 13.81 -6.67 -5.28
C GLY A 29 12.93 -7.67 -4.54
N ALA A 30 11.81 -8.09 -5.14
CA ALA A 30 11.07 -9.25 -4.68
C ALA A 30 12.04 -10.44 -4.68
N VAL A 31 12.54 -10.80 -3.49
CA VAL A 31 12.98 -12.16 -3.21
C VAL A 31 11.79 -13.00 -3.64
N THR A 32 11.89 -13.60 -4.82
CA THR A 32 10.89 -14.54 -5.29
C THR A 32 11.05 -15.71 -4.34
N TYR A 33 10.28 -15.69 -3.25
CA TYR A 33 10.15 -16.85 -2.41
C TYR A 33 9.65 -17.92 -3.36
N LYS A 34 10.53 -18.88 -3.65
CA LYS A 34 10.19 -20.05 -4.43
C LYS A 34 9.24 -20.84 -3.55
N THR A 35 7.97 -20.43 -3.55
CA THR A 35 6.90 -21.11 -2.84
C THR A 35 6.84 -22.49 -3.46
N LEU A 36 7.26 -23.48 -2.68
CA LEU A 36 6.87 -24.86 -2.97
C LEU A 36 5.35 -24.83 -3.08
N PRO A 37 4.75 -25.31 -4.18
CA PRO A 37 3.31 -25.40 -4.28
C PRO A 37 2.83 -26.27 -3.12
N MET A 38 2.25 -25.65 -2.10
CA MET A 38 1.46 -26.40 -1.13
C MET A 38 0.23 -26.86 -1.88
N GLU A 39 0.10 -28.17 -2.07
CA GLU A 39 -1.15 -28.76 -2.52
C GLU A 39 -2.20 -28.49 -1.44
N PHE A 40 -3.12 -27.57 -1.73
CA PHE A 40 -4.23 -27.27 -0.85
C PHE A 40 -5.29 -28.36 -1.06
N HIS A 41 -5.33 -29.33 -0.15
CA HIS A 41 -6.32 -30.40 -0.23
C HIS A 41 -7.65 -29.94 0.36
N THR A 42 -8.68 -29.89 -0.48
CA THR A 42 -10.07 -29.72 -0.04
C THR A 42 -10.44 -30.85 0.92
N PRO A 43 -10.90 -30.55 2.15
CA PRO A 43 -11.36 -31.57 3.07
C PRO A 43 -12.49 -32.38 2.42
N SER A 44 -12.34 -33.70 2.38
CA SER A 44 -13.28 -34.58 1.67
C SER A 44 -14.74 -34.47 2.15
N HIS A 45 -14.95 -34.04 3.40
CA HIS A 45 -16.27 -33.82 3.99
C HIS A 45 -16.94 -32.51 3.55
N ALA A 46 -16.19 -31.60 2.93
CA ALA A 46 -16.68 -30.30 2.49
C ALA A 46 -17.21 -30.32 1.03
N ILE A 47 -16.80 -31.31 0.24
CA ILE A 47 -17.25 -31.53 -1.14
C ILE A 47 -18.68 -32.09 -1.14
N ILE A 48 -19.55 -31.51 -1.96
CA ILE A 48 -20.91 -31.98 -2.18
C ILE A 48 -21.12 -32.37 -3.65
N THR A 49 -22.05 -33.28 -3.89
CA THR A 49 -22.48 -33.66 -5.25
C THR A 49 -23.42 -32.61 -5.83
N GLU A 50 -23.57 -32.56 -7.16
CA GLU A 50 -24.55 -31.72 -7.83
C GLU A 50 -25.99 -31.99 -7.34
N SER A 51 -26.32 -33.25 -7.05
CA SER A 51 -27.62 -33.62 -6.51
C SER A 51 -27.86 -33.00 -5.13
N GLN A 52 -26.85 -32.99 -4.25
CA GLN A 52 -26.94 -32.32 -2.95
C GLN A 52 -27.04 -30.79 -3.12
N ALA A 53 -26.27 -30.20 -4.04
CA ALA A 53 -26.36 -28.77 -4.35
C ALA A 53 -27.76 -28.37 -4.84
N SER A 54 -28.37 -29.18 -5.72
CA SER A 54 -29.75 -28.97 -6.18
C SER A 54 -30.73 -28.97 -5.00
N VAL A 55 -30.61 -29.92 -4.07
CA VAL A 55 -31.49 -29.96 -2.88
C VAL A 55 -31.37 -28.69 -2.04
N TYR A 56 -30.15 -28.16 -1.82
CA TYR A 56 -30.00 -26.89 -1.11
C TYR A 56 -30.62 -25.73 -1.87
N LEU A 57 -30.38 -25.62 -3.18
CA LEU A 57 -30.92 -24.56 -4.02
C LEU A 57 -32.45 -24.60 -4.09
N ASP A 58 -33.04 -25.79 -4.27
CA ASP A 58 -34.50 -26.00 -4.30
C ASP A 58 -35.16 -25.62 -2.97
N ASN A 59 -34.48 -25.90 -1.84
CA ASN A 59 -34.93 -25.46 -0.53
C ASN A 59 -34.88 -23.93 -0.40
N LEU A 60 -33.83 -23.26 -0.91
CA LEU A 60 -33.76 -21.80 -0.92
C LEU A 60 -34.82 -21.16 -1.81
N VAL A 61 -35.18 -21.79 -2.93
CA VAL A 61 -36.31 -21.38 -3.80
C VAL A 61 -37.63 -21.55 -3.07
N SER A 62 -37.87 -22.72 -2.48
CA SER A 62 -39.12 -23.06 -1.80
C SER A 62 -39.40 -22.18 -0.57
N ASN A 63 -38.35 -21.63 0.05
CA ASN A 63 -38.44 -20.73 1.19
C ASN A 63 -38.31 -19.23 0.80
N GLY A 64 -38.42 -18.90 -0.48
CA GLY A 64 -38.51 -17.51 -0.93
C GLY A 64 -37.21 -16.71 -0.82
N PHE A 65 -36.05 -17.37 -0.78
CA PHE A 65 -34.75 -16.69 -0.83
C PHE A 65 -34.27 -16.49 -2.27
N LEU A 66 -34.20 -17.58 -3.04
CA LEU A 66 -33.83 -17.55 -4.46
C LEU A 66 -35.05 -17.49 -5.38
N SER A 67 -34.88 -16.91 -6.57
CA SER A 67 -35.86 -17.01 -7.65
C SER A 67 -35.87 -18.42 -8.26
N LYS A 68 -36.94 -18.77 -8.97
CA LYS A 68 -37.10 -20.11 -9.56
C LYS A 68 -36.01 -20.48 -10.57
N ASP A 69 -35.42 -19.48 -11.23
CA ASP A 69 -34.41 -19.69 -12.27
C ASP A 69 -32.99 -19.76 -11.69
N ALA A 70 -32.81 -19.38 -10.42
CA ALA A 70 -31.49 -19.31 -9.78
C ALA A 70 -30.72 -20.64 -9.77
N PRO A 71 -31.33 -21.84 -9.57
CA PRO A 71 -30.60 -23.10 -9.66
C PRO A 71 -29.98 -23.35 -11.04
N GLU A 72 -30.68 -23.03 -12.12
CA GLU A 72 -30.15 -23.17 -13.49
C GLU A 72 -28.98 -22.20 -13.72
N VAL A 73 -29.13 -20.94 -13.25
CA VAL A 73 -28.07 -19.94 -13.32
C VAL A 73 -26.83 -20.39 -12.55
N PHE A 74 -27.01 -20.92 -11.33
CA PHE A 74 -25.93 -21.44 -10.51
C PHE A 74 -25.10 -22.50 -11.24
N PHE A 75 -25.72 -23.56 -11.75
CA PHE A 75 -24.98 -24.64 -12.43
C PHE A 75 -24.34 -24.18 -13.74
N ARG A 76 -24.98 -23.26 -14.47
CA ARG A 76 -24.40 -22.65 -15.68
C ARG A 76 -23.14 -21.83 -15.36
N GLU A 77 -23.18 -21.01 -14.32
CA GLU A 77 -22.03 -20.18 -13.94
C GLU A 77 -20.92 -21.02 -13.27
N TYR A 78 -21.29 -22.00 -12.42
CA TYR A 78 -20.34 -22.95 -11.85
C TYR A 78 -19.60 -23.76 -12.94
N SER A 79 -20.30 -24.27 -13.95
CA SER A 79 -19.67 -25.01 -15.07
C SER A 79 -18.74 -24.16 -15.95
N LYS A 80 -18.91 -22.83 -15.96
CA LYS A 80 -17.97 -21.88 -16.58
C LYS A 80 -16.77 -21.58 -15.69
N GLY A 81 -16.77 -22.03 -14.44
CA GLY A 81 -15.79 -21.66 -13.43
C GLY A 81 -15.90 -20.20 -13.00
N THR A 82 -17.06 -19.56 -13.15
CA THR A 82 -17.25 -18.16 -12.70
C THR A 82 -17.64 -18.06 -11.23
N ILE A 83 -18.22 -19.12 -10.66
CA ILE A 83 -18.49 -19.22 -9.22
C ILE A 83 -17.41 -20.10 -8.60
N LYS A 84 -16.54 -19.49 -7.80
CA LYS A 84 -15.47 -20.20 -7.10
C LYS A 84 -15.35 -19.70 -5.67
N VAL A 85 -14.99 -20.58 -4.74
CA VAL A 85 -14.71 -20.17 -3.37
C VAL A 85 -13.26 -19.78 -3.30
N GLU A 86 -12.99 -18.50 -3.00
CA GLU A 86 -11.65 -18.07 -2.64
C GLU A 86 -11.38 -18.35 -1.15
N VAL A 87 -10.47 -19.28 -0.91
CA VAL A 87 -9.99 -19.59 0.43
C VAL A 87 -8.66 -18.88 0.63
N ARG A 88 -8.66 -17.84 1.47
CA ARG A 88 -7.44 -17.08 1.76
C ARG A 88 -6.65 -17.77 2.87
N SER A 89 -5.38 -18.06 2.61
CA SER A 89 -4.44 -18.48 3.67
C SER A 89 -4.43 -17.44 4.78
N SER A 90 -4.34 -17.93 6.02
CA SER A 90 -4.25 -17.07 7.19
C SER A 90 -2.86 -16.43 7.38
N ILE A 91 -1.86 -16.78 6.55
CA ILE A 91 -0.45 -16.41 6.70
C ILE A 91 0.14 -15.82 5.42
N ASN A 92 -0.22 -16.33 4.25
CA ASN A 92 0.55 -16.07 3.03
C ASN A 92 -0.20 -15.24 1.97
N GLU A 93 -1.37 -14.67 2.30
CA GLU A 93 -2.25 -13.92 1.38
C GLU A 93 -2.75 -14.65 0.14
N TYR A 94 -2.22 -15.83 -0.17
CA TYR A 94 -2.68 -16.62 -1.29
C TYR A 94 -4.16 -16.95 -1.11
N SER A 95 -4.97 -16.44 -2.05
CA SER A 95 -6.31 -16.93 -2.31
C SER A 95 -6.18 -18.20 -3.14
N TYR A 96 -6.54 -19.33 -2.55
CA TYR A 96 -6.74 -20.56 -3.29
C TYR A 96 -8.15 -20.53 -3.85
N SER A 97 -8.25 -20.56 -5.18
CA SER A 97 -9.51 -20.80 -5.85
C SER A 97 -9.84 -22.27 -5.74
N ILE A 98 -10.96 -22.60 -5.09
CA ILE A 98 -11.42 -23.98 -4.97
C ILE A 98 -12.48 -24.23 -6.03
N ASP A 99 -12.15 -25.14 -6.95
CA ASP A 99 -13.01 -25.54 -8.06
C ASP A 99 -14.01 -26.64 -7.65
N ASP A 100 -13.90 -27.17 -6.42
CA ASP A 100 -14.82 -28.17 -5.90
C ASP A 100 -16.18 -27.54 -5.56
N LEU A 101 -17.24 -28.30 -5.82
CA LEU A 101 -18.60 -27.93 -5.41
C LEU A 101 -18.73 -28.13 -3.90
N MET A 102 -18.94 -27.03 -3.18
CA MET A 102 -19.06 -27.00 -1.71
C MET A 102 -20.34 -26.27 -1.30
N ARG A 103 -20.69 -26.35 -0.01
CA ARG A 103 -21.76 -25.49 0.55
C ARG A 103 -21.39 -24.02 0.43
N GLU A 104 -20.12 -23.70 0.63
CA GLU A 104 -19.53 -22.37 0.48
C GLU A 104 -19.67 -21.84 -0.96
N THR A 105 -19.64 -22.71 -1.97
CA THR A 105 -19.87 -22.33 -3.37
C THR A 105 -21.29 -21.77 -3.56
N ILE A 106 -22.27 -22.38 -2.88
CA ILE A 106 -23.67 -21.90 -2.88
C ILE A 106 -23.79 -20.58 -2.09
N LEU A 107 -23.11 -20.47 -0.94
CA LEU A 107 -23.07 -19.22 -0.16
C LEU A 107 -22.49 -18.05 -0.98
N HIS A 108 -21.40 -18.30 -1.69
CA HIS A 108 -20.73 -17.33 -2.54
C HIS A 108 -21.64 -16.87 -3.69
N PHE A 109 -22.30 -17.80 -4.38
CA PHE A 109 -23.31 -17.47 -5.38
C PHE A 109 -24.45 -16.60 -4.82
N CYS A 110 -24.96 -16.96 -3.65
CA CYS A 110 -26.04 -16.19 -3.01
C CYS A 110 -25.58 -14.77 -2.64
N HIS A 111 -24.33 -14.61 -2.21
CA HIS A 111 -23.73 -13.31 -1.92
C HIS A 111 -23.66 -12.45 -3.19
N ASP A 112 -23.11 -12.98 -4.28
CA ASP A 112 -22.92 -12.24 -5.52
C ASP A 112 -24.24 -11.86 -6.20
N ALA A 113 -25.23 -12.76 -6.14
CA ALA A 113 -26.59 -12.47 -6.57
C ALA A 113 -27.22 -11.32 -5.75
N LEU A 114 -26.98 -11.27 -4.43
CA LEU A 114 -27.46 -10.18 -3.57
C LEU A 114 -26.75 -8.85 -3.85
N VAL A 115 -25.42 -8.85 -4.03
CA VAL A 115 -24.67 -7.64 -4.38
C VAL A 115 -25.11 -7.09 -5.73
N THR A 116 -25.32 -7.98 -6.72
CA THR A 116 -25.88 -7.60 -8.03
C THR A 116 -27.26 -6.97 -7.89
N GLU A 117 -28.15 -7.62 -7.15
CA GLU A 117 -29.53 -7.16 -6.94
C GLU A 117 -29.58 -5.82 -6.19
N LEU A 118 -28.69 -5.62 -5.21
CA LEU A 118 -28.53 -4.37 -4.48
C LEU A 118 -28.03 -3.24 -5.38
N GLY A 119 -27.04 -3.50 -6.24
CA GLY A 119 -26.58 -2.56 -7.26
C GLY A 119 -27.72 -2.12 -8.19
N GLN A 120 -28.52 -3.08 -8.66
CA GLN A 120 -29.71 -2.78 -9.48
C GLN A 120 -30.80 -2.01 -8.72
N PHE A 121 -31.02 -2.33 -7.45
CA PHE A 121 -31.96 -1.62 -6.57
C PHE A 121 -31.57 -0.14 -6.43
N MET A 122 -30.26 0.15 -6.30
CA MET A 122 -29.76 1.52 -6.25
C MET A 122 -29.95 2.26 -7.57
N MET A 123 -29.66 1.60 -8.69
CA MET A 123 -29.70 2.21 -10.02
C MET A 123 -31.14 2.36 -10.56
N THR A 124 -32.10 1.54 -10.11
CA THR A 124 -33.45 1.50 -10.67
C THR A 124 -34.53 1.87 -9.65
N ARG A 125 -35.37 2.86 -9.96
CA ARG A 125 -36.50 3.25 -9.09
C ARG A 125 -37.55 2.13 -8.93
N LYS A 126 -37.61 1.16 -9.83
CA LYS A 126 -38.65 0.12 -9.90
C LYS A 126 -38.63 -0.84 -8.70
N LYS A 127 -37.45 -1.15 -8.14
CA LYS A 127 -37.33 -2.13 -7.03
C LYS A 127 -37.58 -1.53 -5.63
N LYS A 128 -37.77 -0.20 -5.49
CA LYS A 128 -38.09 0.47 -4.20
C LYS A 128 -39.40 0.05 -3.52
N ASN A 129 -40.34 -0.54 -4.27
CA ASN A 129 -41.61 -1.01 -3.71
C ASN A 129 -41.49 -2.40 -3.05
N ARG A 130 -40.43 -3.17 -3.36
CA ARG A 130 -40.17 -4.48 -2.74
C ARG A 130 -39.93 -4.35 -1.24
N GLU A 131 -39.05 -3.44 -0.84
CA GLU A 131 -38.66 -3.25 0.57
C GLU A 131 -39.80 -2.75 1.47
N LYS A 132 -40.81 -2.08 0.92
CA LYS A 132 -41.97 -1.63 1.69
C LYS A 132 -42.75 -2.78 2.32
N LYS A 133 -42.66 -3.98 1.77
CA LYS A 133 -43.36 -5.18 2.27
C LYS A 133 -42.78 -5.71 3.59
N PHE A 134 -41.50 -5.42 3.88
CA PHE A 134 -40.78 -6.01 5.03
C PHE A 134 -40.70 -5.11 6.27
N ARG A 135 -41.12 -3.84 6.16
CA ARG A 135 -40.99 -2.85 7.25
C ARG A 135 -41.76 -3.18 8.54
N ASN A 136 -42.68 -4.14 8.53
CA ASN A 136 -43.55 -4.43 9.68
C ASN A 136 -43.38 -5.83 10.28
N THR A 137 -42.48 -6.67 9.76
CA THR A 137 -42.52 -8.11 10.07
C THR A 137 -41.43 -8.59 11.02
N GLU A 138 -40.23 -8.01 11.03
CA GLU A 138 -39.08 -8.57 11.77
C GLU A 138 -38.03 -7.51 12.17
N GLU A 139 -38.42 -6.40 12.79
CA GLU A 139 -37.47 -5.35 13.18
C GLU A 139 -36.51 -5.83 14.29
N LEU A 140 -35.23 -5.99 13.95
CA LEU A 140 -34.14 -5.96 14.93
C LEU A 140 -33.99 -4.54 15.48
N PRO A 141 -33.71 -4.35 16.78
CA PRO A 141 -33.46 -3.03 17.35
C PRO A 141 -32.35 -2.29 16.58
N GLY A 142 -32.66 -1.10 16.04
CA GLY A 142 -31.69 -0.24 15.35
C GLY A 142 -31.80 -0.15 13.82
N SER A 143 -32.71 -0.88 13.17
CA SER A 143 -32.84 -0.88 11.69
C SER A 143 -33.55 0.33 11.08
N ALA A 144 -34.36 1.07 11.84
CA ALA A 144 -35.33 1.99 11.25
C ALA A 144 -34.77 3.34 10.73
N ASN A 145 -33.53 3.73 11.06
CA ASN A 145 -33.01 5.08 10.77
C ASN A 145 -31.54 5.13 10.31
N GLN A 146 -30.95 4.03 9.83
CA GLN A 146 -29.55 4.05 9.39
C GLN A 146 -29.42 4.54 7.93
N THR A 147 -28.62 5.58 7.74
CA THR A 147 -28.15 6.00 6.41
C THR A 147 -27.19 4.92 5.90
N ILE A 148 -27.59 4.16 4.89
CA ILE A 148 -26.71 3.17 4.27
C ILE A 148 -25.61 3.93 3.53
N GLN A 149 -24.39 3.87 4.03
CA GLN A 149 -23.21 4.38 3.34
C GLN A 149 -22.64 3.26 2.46
N PHE A 150 -22.32 3.58 1.21
CA PHE A 150 -21.80 2.61 0.24
C PHE A 150 -20.41 3.02 -0.21
N SER A 151 -19.46 2.08 -0.17
CA SER A 151 -18.19 2.22 -0.87
C SER A 151 -18.37 1.88 -2.34
N SER A 152 -17.87 2.74 -3.24
CA SER A 152 -17.93 2.52 -4.69
C SER A 152 -17.25 1.22 -5.14
N GLN A 153 -16.23 0.75 -4.42
CA GLN A 153 -15.44 -0.45 -4.74
C GLN A 153 -16.28 -1.74 -4.81
N THR A 154 -17.38 -1.84 -4.07
CA THR A 154 -18.20 -3.07 -4.03
C THR A 154 -19.01 -3.32 -5.31
N MET A 155 -19.13 -2.32 -6.20
CA MET A 155 -19.97 -2.42 -7.41
C MET A 155 -19.21 -2.70 -8.71
N TRP A 156 -17.91 -2.40 -8.77
CA TRP A 156 -17.11 -2.51 -10.01
C TRP A 156 -16.26 -3.78 -9.97
N GLY A 157 -16.88 -4.93 -10.23
CA GLY A 157 -16.15 -6.20 -10.30
C GLY A 157 -17.01 -7.45 -10.17
N VAL A 158 -18.21 -7.34 -9.62
CA VAL A 158 -19.14 -8.46 -9.51
C VAL A 158 -19.70 -8.78 -10.89
N GLN A 159 -19.50 -10.00 -11.37
CA GLN A 159 -20.17 -10.47 -12.58
C GLN A 159 -21.68 -10.39 -12.36
N SER A 160 -22.40 -9.74 -13.27
CA SER A 160 -23.84 -9.55 -13.09
C SER A 160 -24.56 -10.90 -13.10
N ILE A 161 -25.07 -11.32 -11.95
CA ILE A 161 -25.99 -12.46 -11.80
C ILE A 161 -27.41 -11.89 -11.52
N PRO A 162 -28.08 -11.29 -12.52
CA PRO A 162 -29.34 -10.60 -12.30
C PRO A 162 -30.48 -11.57 -11.94
N ASP A 163 -31.46 -11.06 -11.20
CA ASP A 163 -32.77 -11.69 -11.00
C ASP A 163 -32.76 -13.09 -10.35
N CYS A 164 -31.70 -13.41 -9.59
CA CYS A 164 -31.58 -14.66 -8.83
C CYS A 164 -32.12 -14.57 -7.40
N ILE A 165 -32.37 -13.37 -6.88
CA ILE A 165 -32.95 -13.18 -5.54
C ILE A 165 -34.46 -13.01 -5.64
N SER A 166 -35.21 -13.77 -4.83
CA SER A 166 -36.67 -13.69 -4.77
C SER A 166 -37.18 -12.33 -4.29
N ASP A 167 -38.31 -11.89 -4.82
CA ASP A 167 -39.05 -10.70 -4.36
C ASP A 167 -39.50 -10.78 -2.90
N GLU A 168 -39.43 -11.95 -2.29
CA GLU A 168 -39.74 -12.19 -0.88
C GLU A 168 -38.55 -11.93 0.05
N THR A 169 -37.36 -11.65 -0.46
CA THR A 169 -36.15 -11.38 0.33
C THR A 169 -35.74 -9.90 0.24
N SER A 170 -35.31 -9.32 1.35
CA SER A 170 -34.79 -7.95 1.38
C SER A 170 -33.35 -7.94 0.85
N VAL A 171 -32.99 -6.85 0.17
CA VAL A 171 -31.60 -6.55 -0.18
C VAL A 171 -31.00 -5.43 0.68
N THR A 172 -31.81 -4.83 1.57
CA THR A 172 -31.45 -3.65 2.37
C THR A 172 -31.39 -3.93 3.87
N GLY A 173 -31.40 -5.20 4.28
CA GLY A 173 -31.18 -5.65 5.64
C GLY A 173 -32.45 -6.04 6.40
N LEU A 174 -33.64 -6.05 5.78
CA LEU A 174 -34.91 -6.21 6.52
C LEU A 174 -35.28 -7.67 6.84
N THR A 175 -34.58 -8.64 6.26
CA THR A 175 -34.87 -10.08 6.40
C THR A 175 -33.68 -10.90 6.91
N ARG A 176 -32.58 -10.25 7.31
CA ARG A 176 -31.33 -10.87 7.78
C ARG A 176 -31.52 -12.03 8.76
N LEU A 177 -32.39 -11.89 9.76
CA LEU A 177 -32.60 -12.95 10.76
C LEU A 177 -33.29 -14.18 10.15
N ARG A 178 -34.30 -13.98 9.30
CA ARG A 178 -34.95 -15.05 8.55
C ARG A 178 -33.99 -15.71 7.58
N THR A 179 -33.19 -14.93 6.85
CA THR A 179 -32.11 -15.44 5.98
C THR A 179 -31.14 -16.32 6.77
N LEU A 180 -30.64 -15.84 7.92
CA LEU A 180 -29.74 -16.62 8.77
C LEU A 180 -30.35 -17.95 9.23
N ARG A 181 -31.62 -17.96 9.68
CA ARG A 181 -32.32 -19.18 10.07
C ARG A 181 -32.49 -20.14 8.91
N LEU A 182 -32.91 -19.64 7.75
CA LEU A 182 -33.07 -20.47 6.56
C LEU A 182 -31.77 -21.17 6.17
N PHE A 183 -30.64 -20.45 6.18
CA PHE A 183 -29.35 -21.02 5.83
C PHE A 183 -28.88 -22.07 6.84
N HIS A 184 -29.26 -21.92 8.11
CA HIS A 184 -29.02 -22.91 9.16
C HIS A 184 -29.93 -24.13 9.03
N ASP A 185 -31.24 -23.93 8.89
CA ASP A 185 -32.25 -25.00 8.76
C ASP A 185 -32.03 -25.84 7.49
N THR A 186 -31.53 -25.23 6.41
CA THR A 186 -31.15 -25.96 5.18
C THR A 186 -29.86 -26.75 5.32
N GLY A 187 -29.06 -26.51 6.36
CA GLY A 187 -27.75 -27.14 6.57
C GLY A 187 -26.61 -26.51 5.76
N LEU A 188 -26.83 -25.35 5.12
CA LEU A 188 -25.75 -24.62 4.43
C LEU A 188 -24.69 -24.10 5.40
N ILE A 189 -25.09 -23.77 6.64
CA ILE A 189 -24.18 -23.43 7.73
C ILE A 189 -24.43 -24.32 8.95
N ASN A 190 -23.42 -24.49 9.81
CA ASN A 190 -23.53 -25.27 11.04
C ASN A 190 -23.94 -24.39 12.25
N ASP A 191 -24.18 -25.02 13.41
CA ASP A 191 -24.60 -24.34 14.64
C ASP A 191 -23.60 -23.27 15.12
N ALA A 192 -22.31 -23.51 14.95
CA ALA A 192 -21.26 -22.57 15.37
C ALA A 192 -21.31 -21.29 14.52
N VAL A 193 -21.35 -21.44 13.19
CA VAL A 193 -21.48 -20.31 12.25
C VAL A 193 -22.78 -19.55 12.48
N PHE A 194 -23.90 -20.25 12.72
CA PHE A 194 -25.17 -19.63 13.05
C PHE A 194 -25.09 -18.78 14.33
N GLY A 195 -24.46 -19.32 15.38
CA GLY A 195 -24.23 -18.61 16.64
C GLY A 195 -23.41 -17.33 16.46
N GLU A 196 -22.31 -17.40 15.71
CA GLU A 196 -21.47 -16.23 15.42
C GLU A 196 -22.20 -15.14 14.62
N CYS A 197 -22.91 -15.54 13.56
CA CYS A 197 -23.67 -14.60 12.73
C CYS A 197 -24.79 -13.92 13.53
N LYS A 198 -25.47 -14.68 14.41
CA LYS A 198 -26.52 -14.14 15.28
C LYS A 198 -25.96 -13.10 16.25
N ALA A 199 -24.80 -13.38 16.86
CA ALA A 199 -24.12 -12.41 17.73
C ALA A 199 -23.69 -11.15 16.96
N ALA A 200 -23.15 -11.31 15.74
CA ALA A 200 -22.74 -10.18 14.89
C ALA A 200 -23.94 -9.29 14.51
N LEU A 201 -25.09 -9.89 14.13
CA LEU A 201 -26.34 -9.16 13.90
C LEU A 201 -26.82 -8.40 15.14
N GLN A 202 -26.77 -9.02 16.33
CA GLN A 202 -27.16 -8.38 17.59
C GLN A 202 -26.25 -7.19 17.96
N SER A 203 -24.98 -7.23 17.56
CA SER A 203 -24.04 -6.12 17.75
C SER A 203 -24.14 -5.03 16.67
N ALA A 204 -25.12 -5.10 15.77
CA ALA A 204 -25.31 -4.19 14.65
C ALA A 204 -24.11 -4.06 13.69
N LYS A 205 -23.22 -5.07 13.65
CA LYS A 205 -22.03 -5.10 12.79
C LYS A 205 -22.33 -5.46 11.33
N LEU A 206 -23.40 -6.20 11.08
CA LEU A 206 -23.78 -6.67 9.75
C LEU A 206 -25.05 -5.94 9.36
N GLN A 207 -25.00 -4.95 8.46
CA GLN A 207 -26.13 -4.04 8.20
C GLN A 207 -27.03 -4.52 7.06
N LEU A 208 -26.44 -5.16 6.05
CA LEU A 208 -27.12 -5.64 4.84
C LEU A 208 -27.22 -7.17 4.82
N GLU A 209 -28.11 -7.74 3.98
CA GLU A 209 -28.08 -9.19 3.71
C GLU A 209 -26.77 -9.62 3.03
N SER A 210 -26.18 -8.77 2.19
CA SER A 210 -24.86 -9.04 1.59
C SER A 210 -23.78 -9.16 2.67
N ASP A 211 -23.72 -8.25 3.64
CA ASP A 211 -22.75 -8.30 4.75
C ASP A 211 -22.91 -9.60 5.54
N LEU A 212 -24.15 -10.00 5.79
CA LEU A 212 -24.47 -11.22 6.49
C LEU A 212 -24.00 -12.46 5.71
N LEU A 213 -24.24 -12.53 4.40
CA LEU A 213 -23.76 -13.66 3.60
C LEU A 213 -22.25 -13.68 3.44
N GLN A 214 -21.61 -12.53 3.28
CA GLN A 214 -20.16 -12.44 3.25
C GLN A 214 -19.57 -12.96 4.57
N PHE A 215 -20.14 -12.55 5.70
CA PHE A 215 -19.73 -13.02 7.01
C PHE A 215 -19.99 -14.53 7.19
N MET A 216 -21.17 -15.02 6.79
CA MET A 216 -21.49 -16.46 6.79
C MET A 216 -20.50 -17.27 5.95
N LEU A 217 -20.18 -16.81 4.74
CA LEU A 217 -19.20 -17.44 3.85
C LEU A 217 -17.83 -17.50 4.52
N GLN A 218 -17.32 -16.38 5.04
CA GLN A 218 -16.04 -16.34 5.76
C GLN A 218 -15.98 -17.32 6.94
N ARG A 219 -17.06 -17.39 7.74
CA ARG A 219 -17.12 -18.29 8.90
C ARG A 219 -17.30 -19.75 8.52
N SER A 220 -18.08 -20.04 7.48
CA SER A 220 -18.24 -21.41 6.96
C SER A 220 -16.91 -21.91 6.39
N THR A 221 -16.24 -21.10 5.56
CA THR A 221 -14.90 -21.41 5.07
C THR A 221 -13.91 -21.61 6.21
N MET A 222 -13.87 -20.73 7.21
CA MET A 222 -12.99 -20.92 8.38
C MET A 222 -13.29 -22.22 9.12
N ALA A 223 -14.56 -22.59 9.32
CA ALA A 223 -14.94 -23.83 9.98
C ALA A 223 -14.53 -25.07 9.17
N SER A 224 -14.79 -25.06 7.86
CA SER A 224 -14.47 -26.16 6.94
C SER A 224 -12.97 -26.38 6.80
N TYR A 225 -12.17 -25.31 6.84
CA TYR A 225 -10.71 -25.33 6.65
C TYR A 225 -9.91 -25.14 7.95
N TYR A 226 -10.56 -25.19 9.12
CA TYR A 226 -9.93 -24.85 10.39
C TYR A 226 -8.65 -25.65 10.66
N GLU A 227 -8.68 -26.97 10.52
CA GLU A 227 -7.50 -27.81 10.78
C GLU A 227 -6.37 -27.55 9.77
N THR A 228 -6.71 -27.26 8.51
CA THR A 228 -5.72 -26.89 7.48
C THR A 228 -5.02 -25.59 7.87
N PHE A 229 -5.79 -24.54 8.15
CA PHE A 229 -5.24 -23.24 8.56
C PHE A 229 -4.51 -23.31 9.90
N ARG A 230 -5.00 -24.10 10.85
CA ARG A 230 -4.35 -24.36 12.13
C ARG A 230 -2.98 -24.98 11.92
N ASN A 231 -2.88 -26.02 11.10
CA ASN A 231 -1.60 -26.66 10.81
C ASN A 231 -0.64 -25.72 10.08
N GLU A 232 -1.14 -24.93 9.13
CA GLU A 232 -0.35 -23.87 8.47
C GLU A 232 0.22 -22.89 9.50
N GLN A 233 -0.60 -22.42 10.44
CA GLN A 233 -0.17 -21.49 11.49
C GLN A 233 0.77 -22.11 12.50
N LEU A 234 0.59 -23.38 12.86
CA LEU A 234 1.53 -24.09 13.72
C LEU A 234 2.89 -24.28 13.04
N ASN A 235 2.90 -24.60 11.75
CA ASN A 235 4.15 -24.70 10.97
C ASN A 235 4.85 -23.33 10.87
N HIS A 236 4.08 -22.26 10.68
CA HIS A 236 4.62 -20.91 10.66
C HIS A 236 5.12 -20.47 12.04
N LEU A 237 4.40 -20.79 13.12
CA LEU A 237 4.85 -20.58 14.49
C LEU A 237 6.19 -21.28 14.74
N ASP A 238 6.34 -22.52 14.28
CA ASP A 238 7.60 -23.26 14.36
C ASP A 238 8.72 -22.54 13.59
N THR A 239 8.40 -21.97 12.42
CA THR A 239 9.35 -21.14 11.66
C THR A 239 9.74 -19.88 12.42
N LEU A 240 8.79 -19.17 13.03
CA LEU A 240 9.05 -17.97 13.84
C LEU A 240 9.93 -18.29 15.05
N ILE A 241 9.77 -19.46 15.66
CA ILE A 241 10.61 -19.96 16.73
C ILE A 241 12.01 -20.30 16.21
N GLU A 242 12.11 -21.01 15.08
CA GLU A 242 13.39 -21.36 14.44
C GLU A 242 14.21 -20.11 14.08
N LYS A 243 13.56 -19.06 13.57
CA LYS A 243 14.19 -17.78 13.24
C LYS A 243 14.41 -16.87 14.45
N GLY A 244 14.03 -17.32 15.64
CA GLY A 244 14.23 -16.57 16.89
C GLY A 244 13.39 -15.30 17.01
N VAL A 245 12.29 -15.18 16.25
CA VAL A 245 11.30 -14.11 16.43
C VAL A 245 10.54 -14.34 17.74
N ILE A 246 10.18 -15.59 18.01
CA ILE A 246 9.47 -16.02 19.22
C ILE A 246 10.38 -16.95 20.03
N ALA A 247 10.39 -16.82 21.36
CA ALA A 247 11.17 -17.69 22.21
C ALA A 247 10.58 -19.13 22.23
N PRO A 248 11.40 -20.20 22.15
CA PRO A 248 10.90 -21.58 22.10
C PRO A 248 9.96 -21.97 23.25
N GLY A 249 10.17 -21.42 24.44
CA GLY A 249 9.34 -21.66 25.62
C GLY A 249 7.90 -21.11 25.53
N ARG A 250 7.56 -20.36 24.48
CA ARG A 250 6.21 -19.83 24.25
C ARG A 250 5.33 -20.74 23.38
N ARG A 251 5.91 -21.76 22.74
CA ARG A 251 5.20 -22.61 21.76
C ARG A 251 3.89 -23.18 22.29
N GLU A 252 3.94 -23.88 23.44
CA GLU A 252 2.74 -24.53 23.98
C GLU A 252 1.71 -23.51 24.51
N THR A 253 2.15 -22.35 25.00
CA THR A 253 1.24 -21.25 25.38
C THR A 253 0.47 -20.75 24.17
N ILE A 254 1.17 -20.46 23.08
CA ILE A 254 0.56 -19.99 21.83
C ILE A 254 -0.35 -21.09 21.25
N ARG A 255 0.13 -22.35 21.23
CA ARG A 255 -0.65 -23.51 20.76
C ARG A 255 -1.95 -23.70 21.54
N ALA A 256 -1.96 -23.41 22.84
CA ALA A 256 -3.17 -23.48 23.66
C ALA A 256 -4.21 -22.39 23.33
N GLU A 257 -3.81 -21.30 22.65
CA GLU A 257 -4.75 -20.28 22.15
C GLU A 257 -5.49 -20.70 20.88
N PHE A 258 -5.04 -21.74 20.18
CA PHE A 258 -5.76 -22.35 19.06
C PHE A 258 -6.95 -23.15 19.59
N ASN A 259 -8.03 -22.45 19.91
CA ASN A 259 -9.25 -23.00 20.49
C ASN A 259 -10.44 -22.86 19.55
N ASP A 260 -11.41 -23.78 19.69
CA ASP A 260 -12.79 -23.72 19.19
C ASP A 260 -13.04 -22.86 17.93
N GLY A 261 -12.32 -23.12 16.84
CA GLY A 261 -12.54 -22.44 15.56
C GLY A 261 -11.91 -21.05 15.40
N ARG A 262 -11.04 -20.63 16.33
CA ARG A 262 -10.33 -19.34 16.29
C ARG A 262 -8.83 -19.54 16.16
N LEU A 263 -8.27 -18.83 15.21
CA LEU A 263 -6.85 -18.79 14.93
C LEU A 263 -6.28 -17.43 15.36
N PRO A 264 -5.17 -17.39 16.12
CA PRO A 264 -4.51 -16.12 16.40
C PRO A 264 -4.05 -15.49 15.08
N GLY A 265 -4.34 -14.20 14.89
CA GLY A 265 -3.74 -13.46 13.78
C GLY A 265 -2.22 -13.34 13.97
N MET A 266 -1.50 -12.93 12.92
CA MET A 266 -0.03 -12.80 12.99
C MET A 266 0.43 -11.91 14.16
N HIS A 267 -0.27 -10.80 14.41
CA HIS A 267 -0.01 -9.94 15.57
C HIS A 267 -0.18 -10.65 16.93
N GLY A 268 -1.12 -11.58 17.04
CA GLY A 268 -1.33 -12.39 18.24
C GLY A 268 -0.18 -13.36 18.47
N MET A 269 0.35 -13.96 17.39
CA MET A 269 1.54 -14.81 17.47
C MET A 269 2.78 -14.02 17.87
N VAL A 270 3.08 -12.89 17.21
CA VAL A 270 4.28 -12.10 17.53
C VAL A 270 4.19 -11.33 18.84
N ALA A 271 3.00 -11.20 19.45
CA ALA A 271 2.85 -10.62 20.79
C ALA A 271 3.62 -11.39 21.87
N TYR A 272 4.01 -12.64 21.59
CA TYR A 272 4.86 -13.46 22.44
C TYR A 272 6.36 -13.25 22.23
N SER A 273 6.75 -12.41 21.28
CA SER A 273 8.13 -11.98 21.10
C SER A 273 8.55 -11.04 22.24
N ASN A 274 9.76 -11.21 22.75
CA ASN A 274 10.36 -10.26 23.69
C ASN A 274 10.70 -8.91 23.01
N ASN A 275 10.66 -8.88 21.67
CA ASN A 275 10.98 -7.74 20.84
C ASN A 275 9.72 -7.08 20.26
N TYR A 276 8.54 -7.35 20.81
CA TYR A 276 7.27 -6.78 20.37
C TYR A 276 6.60 -5.94 21.46
N LEU A 277 5.93 -4.86 21.06
CA LEU A 277 5.06 -4.06 21.91
C LEU A 277 3.80 -3.64 21.16
N LEU A 278 2.64 -3.73 21.81
CA LEU A 278 1.37 -3.23 21.27
C LEU A 278 1.02 -1.88 21.91
N ALA A 279 0.82 -0.85 21.08
CA ALA A 279 0.35 0.45 21.52
C ALA A 279 -1.14 0.61 21.20
N ASP A 280 -1.94 0.98 22.20
CA ASP A 280 -3.35 1.37 22.03
C ASP A 280 -3.43 2.87 21.79
N LEU A 281 -3.71 3.27 20.55
CA LEU A 281 -3.71 4.69 20.14
C LEU A 281 -4.93 5.43 20.69
N LYS A 282 -5.98 4.73 21.15
CA LYS A 282 -7.11 5.32 21.88
C LYS A 282 -6.71 5.82 23.27
N ALA A 283 -5.62 5.30 23.83
CA ALA A 283 -5.10 5.73 25.12
C ALA A 283 -4.27 7.03 25.03
N PHE A 284 -4.00 7.53 23.82
CA PHE A 284 -3.23 8.74 23.58
C PHE A 284 -4.11 9.91 23.10
N PRO A 285 -3.75 11.15 23.43
CA PRO A 285 -4.41 12.32 22.85
C PRO A 285 -4.21 12.37 21.33
N PRO A 286 -5.25 12.68 20.51
CA PRO A 286 -5.16 12.81 19.06
C PRO A 286 -4.46 14.11 18.66
N ASP A 287 -3.22 14.24 19.09
CA ASP A 287 -2.37 15.42 18.95
C ASP A 287 -0.95 14.93 18.64
N PRO A 288 -0.44 15.14 17.42
CA PRO A 288 0.91 14.70 17.02
C PRO A 288 1.98 15.13 18.04
N LEU A 289 1.85 16.33 18.62
CA LEU A 289 2.84 16.85 19.58
C LEU A 289 2.88 16.04 20.89
N LYS A 290 1.85 15.26 21.19
CA LYS A 290 1.74 14.43 22.40
C LYS A 290 1.89 12.94 22.15
N VAL A 291 1.41 12.45 21.00
CA VAL A 291 1.46 11.01 20.69
C VAL A 291 2.89 10.54 20.38
N TYR A 292 3.69 11.30 19.61
CA TYR A 292 5.06 10.89 19.27
C TYR A 292 5.99 10.78 20.49
N PRO A 293 5.95 11.69 21.49
CA PRO A 293 6.67 11.49 22.75
C PRO A 293 6.31 10.19 23.48
N GLU A 294 5.02 9.81 23.51
CA GLU A 294 4.60 8.53 24.10
C GLU A 294 5.11 7.33 23.30
N MET A 295 5.08 7.42 21.96
CA MET A 295 5.66 6.38 21.11
C MET A 295 7.16 6.21 21.36
N PHE A 296 7.93 7.30 21.53
CA PHE A 296 9.34 7.22 21.88
C PHE A 296 9.59 6.56 23.25
N ARG A 297 8.69 6.77 24.23
CA ARG A 297 8.74 6.08 25.53
C ARG A 297 8.48 4.58 25.39
N LEU A 298 7.60 4.17 24.47
CA LEU A 298 7.38 2.76 24.15
C LEU A 298 8.60 2.15 23.45
N VAL A 299 9.21 2.87 22.50
CA VAL A 299 10.44 2.45 21.84
C VAL A 299 11.56 2.23 22.85
N GLN A 300 11.73 3.09 23.86
CA GLN A 300 12.73 2.88 24.92
C GLN A 300 12.50 1.63 25.78
N GLN A 301 11.25 1.21 25.96
CA GLN A 301 10.95 -0.05 26.66
C GLN A 301 11.38 -1.25 25.80
N LEU A 302 11.17 -1.15 24.48
CA LEU A 302 11.56 -2.17 23.52
C LEU A 302 13.07 -2.22 23.27
N LEU A 303 13.72 -1.06 23.32
CA LEU A 303 15.16 -0.85 23.13
C LEU A 303 15.78 -0.16 24.35
N PRO A 304 16.10 -0.86 25.46
CA PRO A 304 16.66 -0.23 26.65
C PRO A 304 18.01 0.48 26.42
N GLY A 305 18.74 0.10 25.37
CA GLY A 305 19.97 0.77 24.94
C GLY A 305 19.74 2.10 24.22
N PHE A 306 18.51 2.38 23.76
CA PHE A 306 18.16 3.61 23.06
C PHE A 306 18.00 4.79 24.04
N ARG A 307 19.12 5.45 24.33
CA ARG A 307 19.16 6.64 25.18
C ARG A 307 19.13 7.89 24.31
N TYR A 308 17.96 8.48 24.18
CA TYR A 308 17.79 9.76 23.48
C TYR A 308 17.58 10.92 24.45
N SER A 309 17.82 12.13 23.96
CA SER A 309 17.54 13.39 24.65
C SER A 309 17.05 14.42 23.63
N ASN A 310 16.59 15.59 24.12
CA ASN A 310 16.22 16.73 23.27
C ASN A 310 15.20 16.39 22.16
N LEU A 311 14.24 15.49 22.45
CA LEU A 311 13.16 15.16 21.51
C LEU A 311 12.34 16.41 21.22
N ARG A 312 12.22 16.74 19.94
CA ARG A 312 11.43 17.85 19.40
C ARG A 312 10.51 17.30 18.33
N VAL A 313 9.23 17.60 18.48
CA VAL A 313 8.18 17.30 17.50
C VAL A 313 7.60 18.65 17.10
N LYS A 314 7.49 18.90 15.80
CA LYS A 314 6.78 20.06 15.26
C LYS A 314 5.87 19.58 14.14
N VAL A 315 4.71 20.20 14.02
CA VAL A 315 3.84 20.05 12.86
C VAL A 315 4.01 21.28 11.99
N MET A 316 4.34 21.05 10.73
CA MET A 316 4.34 22.08 9.69
C MET A 316 3.10 21.88 8.85
N GLU A 317 2.42 22.98 8.56
CA GLU A 317 1.20 22.96 7.77
C GLU A 317 1.44 23.70 6.46
N SER A 318 0.91 23.14 5.37
CA SER A 318 0.89 23.77 4.06
C SER A 318 -0.48 23.60 3.43
N ASP A 319 -0.95 24.65 2.76
CA ASP A 319 -2.21 24.62 2.02
C ASP A 319 -2.09 23.64 0.85
N ASP A 320 -3.06 22.72 0.74
CA ASP A 320 -3.18 21.76 -0.36
C ASP A 320 -4.64 21.73 -0.83
N HIS A 321 -4.95 22.64 -1.76
CA HIS A 321 -6.31 22.88 -2.25
C HIS A 321 -7.32 23.18 -1.13
N ASN A 322 -8.24 22.25 -0.85
CA ASN A 322 -9.28 22.38 0.20
C ASN A 322 -8.87 21.71 1.52
N LEU A 323 -7.65 21.19 1.59
CA LEU A 323 -7.08 20.50 2.73
C LEU A 323 -5.84 21.25 3.23
N ILE A 324 -5.51 21.01 4.48
CA ILE A 324 -4.25 21.43 5.08
C ILE A 324 -3.43 20.17 5.27
N ARG A 325 -2.34 20.08 4.51
CA ARG A 325 -1.35 19.02 4.67
C ARG A 325 -0.57 19.25 5.96
N GLN A 326 -0.44 18.22 6.78
CA GLN A 326 0.37 18.26 7.99
C GLN A 326 1.59 17.36 7.84
N ASP A 327 2.79 17.96 7.92
CA ASP A 327 4.06 17.23 7.96
C ASP A 327 4.67 17.31 9.37
N VAL A 328 5.10 16.18 9.91
CA VAL A 328 5.75 16.11 11.23
C VAL A 328 7.26 16.17 11.08
N HIS A 329 7.86 17.16 11.73
CA HIS A 329 9.30 17.32 11.87
C HIS A 329 9.73 16.74 13.23
N LEU A 330 10.36 15.57 13.17
CA LEU A 330 10.85 14.81 14.32
C LEU A 330 12.36 14.97 14.45
N GLN A 331 12.84 15.32 15.64
CA GLN A 331 14.27 15.42 15.94
C GLN A 331 14.59 14.91 17.34
N PHE A 332 15.69 14.19 17.52
CA PHE A 332 16.25 13.85 18.84
C PHE A 332 17.78 13.75 18.79
N GLU A 333 18.40 13.68 19.95
CA GLU A 333 19.85 13.44 20.11
C GLU A 333 20.10 12.08 20.75
N ALA A 334 20.97 11.26 20.16
CA ALA A 334 21.42 9.99 20.72
C ALA A 334 22.91 9.81 20.39
N ASP A 335 23.68 9.28 21.35
CA ASP A 335 25.14 9.07 21.22
C ASP A 335 25.92 10.30 20.70
N GLY A 336 25.50 11.51 21.12
CA GLY A 336 26.12 12.78 20.72
C GLY A 336 25.78 13.25 19.30
N LEU A 337 24.87 12.56 18.61
CA LEU A 337 24.47 12.87 17.24
C LEU A 337 23.00 13.27 17.16
N VAL A 338 22.67 14.19 16.25
CA VAL A 338 21.30 14.69 16.04
C VAL A 338 20.63 13.91 14.91
N TYR A 339 19.57 13.19 15.22
CA TYR A 339 18.74 12.47 14.26
C TYR A 339 17.50 13.29 13.93
N ARG A 340 17.14 13.36 12.64
CA ARG A 340 16.04 14.15 12.12
C ARG A 340 15.27 13.36 11.07
N HIS A 341 13.97 13.58 11.00
CA HIS A 341 13.14 13.10 9.91
C HIS A 341 11.93 14.02 9.71
N VAL A 342 11.44 14.08 8.48
CA VAL A 342 10.21 14.79 8.10
C VAL A 342 9.35 13.81 7.33
N PHE A 343 8.09 13.68 7.72
CA PHE A 343 7.16 12.75 7.10
C PHE A 343 5.74 13.33 7.14
N PHE A 344 4.93 12.91 6.17
CA PHE A 344 3.51 13.26 6.11
C PHE A 344 2.78 12.61 7.29
N HIS A 345 1.88 13.35 7.95
CA HIS A 345 1.12 12.83 9.07
C HIS A 345 -0.34 12.59 8.72
N ASP A 346 -1.02 13.64 8.25
CA ASP A 346 -2.43 13.59 7.85
C ASP A 346 -2.81 14.83 7.03
N TYR A 347 -4.01 14.80 6.45
CA TYR A 347 -4.72 15.98 6.01
C TYR A 347 -5.79 16.35 7.04
N ARG A 348 -6.00 17.64 7.22
CA ARG A 348 -7.18 18.15 7.92
C ARG A 348 -7.93 19.15 7.07
N HIS A 349 -9.20 19.38 7.35
CA HIS A 349 -9.95 20.37 6.59
C HIS A 349 -9.48 21.80 6.92
N ALA A 350 -9.48 22.66 5.90
CA ALA A 350 -9.18 24.08 6.11
C ALA A 350 -10.27 24.79 6.94
N ASP A 351 -11.53 24.34 6.86
CA ASP A 351 -12.63 24.81 7.71
C ASP A 351 -12.68 24.02 9.03
N PRO A 352 -12.38 24.64 10.18
CA PRO A 352 -12.37 23.96 11.49
C PRO A 352 -13.74 23.41 11.92
N LYS A 353 -14.82 23.78 11.23
CA LYS A 353 -16.18 23.28 11.54
C LYS A 353 -16.40 21.84 11.09
N ASP A 354 -15.63 21.37 10.11
CA ASP A 354 -15.70 20.00 9.58
C ASP A 354 -14.75 19.06 10.33
N ASP A 355 -13.72 19.59 11.00
CA ASP A 355 -12.84 18.84 11.87
C ASP A 355 -13.54 18.61 13.22
N ASN A 356 -13.99 17.39 13.49
CA ASN A 356 -14.32 16.96 14.85
C ASN A 356 -13.06 16.38 15.51
N PRO A 357 -12.28 17.17 16.28
CA PRO A 357 -11.03 16.71 16.88
C PRO A 357 -11.22 15.60 17.92
N ASN A 358 -12.45 15.33 18.35
CA ASN A 358 -12.76 14.34 19.38
C ASN A 358 -13.25 13.00 18.82
N SER A 359 -13.47 12.84 17.51
CA SER A 359 -14.00 11.59 16.95
C SER A 359 -12.95 10.62 16.41
N VAL A 360 -11.69 11.04 16.35
CA VAL A 360 -10.66 10.33 15.59
C VAL A 360 -9.55 9.87 16.55
N PRO A 361 -9.23 8.57 16.62
CA PRO A 361 -8.08 8.07 17.38
C PRO A 361 -6.78 8.78 16.97
N SER A 362 -5.77 8.75 17.85
CA SER A 362 -4.44 9.20 17.44
C SER A 362 -3.95 8.37 16.26
N VAL A 363 -3.36 9.01 15.26
CA VAL A 363 -2.70 8.33 14.14
C VAL A 363 -1.19 8.41 14.33
N ILE A 364 -0.48 7.37 13.90
CA ILE A 364 0.98 7.35 13.81
C ILE A 364 1.35 6.98 12.40
N ASP A 365 2.07 7.89 11.74
CA ASP A 365 2.56 7.64 10.40
C ASP A 365 3.62 6.53 10.39
N VAL A 366 3.67 5.79 9.28
CA VAL A 366 4.55 4.62 9.12
C VAL A 366 6.03 4.99 9.02
N ASP A 367 6.41 6.26 8.90
CA ASP A 367 7.82 6.66 8.80
C ASP A 367 8.39 7.24 10.10
N PHE A 368 7.62 7.27 11.19
CA PHE A 368 8.10 7.84 12.46
C PHE A 368 9.35 7.13 13.02
N GLN A 369 9.54 5.84 12.70
CA GLN A 369 10.67 5.03 13.14
C GLN A 369 11.94 5.24 12.32
N LYS A 370 11.88 5.88 11.14
CA LYS A 370 13.04 6.08 10.26
C LYS A 370 14.27 6.70 10.94
N PRO A 371 14.16 7.79 11.74
CA PRO A 371 15.33 8.34 12.43
C PRO A 371 15.88 7.41 13.52
N ILE A 372 15.04 6.55 14.12
CA ILE A 372 15.48 5.52 15.08
C ILE A 372 16.24 4.41 14.34
N ASN A 373 15.74 3.97 13.18
CA ASN A 373 16.40 2.98 12.33
C ASN A 373 17.75 3.46 11.79
N ARG A 374 17.88 4.77 11.50
CA ARG A 374 19.16 5.39 11.18
C ARG A 374 20.16 5.29 12.33
N TRP A 375 19.73 5.61 13.55
CA TRP A 375 20.55 5.44 14.75
C TRP A 375 20.96 3.97 14.95
N LEU A 376 20.04 3.02 14.78
CA LEU A 376 20.33 1.57 14.85
C LEU A 376 21.37 1.15 13.80
N ALA A 377 21.27 1.63 12.55
CA ALA A 377 22.22 1.31 11.49
C ALA A 377 23.62 1.85 11.79
N GLU A 378 23.72 3.08 12.32
CA GLU A 378 24.98 3.73 12.66
C GLU A 378 25.67 3.10 13.87
N THR A 379 24.91 2.68 14.88
CA THR A 379 25.43 1.92 16.03
C THR A 379 25.76 0.46 15.69
N GLY A 380 25.46 0.04 14.46
CA GLY A 380 25.72 -1.31 13.99
C GLY A 380 24.80 -2.38 14.54
N SER A 381 23.62 -1.98 15.00
CA SER A 381 22.58 -2.92 15.37
C SER A 381 22.16 -3.76 14.15
N PRO A 382 22.04 -5.09 14.30
CA PRO A 382 21.48 -5.95 13.26
C PRO A 382 19.96 -5.83 13.16
N TYR A 383 19.31 -5.12 14.09
CA TYR A 383 17.87 -4.96 14.16
C TYR A 383 17.40 -3.64 13.55
N ARG A 384 16.18 -3.66 13.02
CA ARG A 384 15.37 -2.49 12.67
C ARG A 384 14.06 -2.55 13.43
N LEU A 385 13.58 -1.38 13.84
CA LEU A 385 12.25 -1.17 14.37
C LEU A 385 11.27 -1.15 13.19
N HIS A 386 10.27 -2.01 13.23
CA HIS A 386 9.19 -2.04 12.27
C HIS A 386 7.87 -1.65 12.93
N GLN A 387 7.03 -0.98 12.16
CA GLN A 387 5.63 -0.76 12.50
C GLN A 387 4.78 -1.87 11.90
N MET A 388 3.96 -2.52 12.72
CA MET A 388 2.96 -3.50 12.31
C MET A 388 1.56 -2.89 12.39
N ARG A 389 0.97 -2.62 11.23
CA ARG A 389 -0.41 -2.19 11.07
C ARG A 389 -1.34 -3.35 11.45
N LEU A 390 -2.23 -3.10 12.41
CA LEU A 390 -3.25 -4.05 12.81
C LEU A 390 -4.49 -3.83 11.94
N PRO A 391 -5.32 -4.87 11.71
CA PRO A 391 -6.63 -4.66 11.11
C PRO A 391 -7.37 -3.55 11.87
N PRO A 392 -8.05 -2.62 11.17
CA PRO A 392 -8.88 -1.65 11.83
C PRO A 392 -9.90 -2.37 12.72
N ASP A 393 -10.23 -1.74 13.84
CA ASP A 393 -11.39 -2.16 14.62
C ASP A 393 -12.61 -2.01 13.69
N PRO A 394 -13.46 -3.03 13.47
CA PRO A 394 -14.63 -2.90 12.60
C PRO A 394 -15.55 -1.73 12.97
N ALA A 395 -15.46 -1.23 14.21
CA ALA A 395 -16.16 -0.03 14.68
C ALA A 395 -15.43 1.30 14.37
N ALA A 396 -14.18 1.27 13.92
CA ALA A 396 -13.37 2.42 13.54
C ALA A 396 -13.22 2.42 12.01
N GLU A 397 -14.04 3.24 11.36
CA GLU A 397 -14.33 3.15 9.92
C GLU A 397 -13.09 3.30 9.01
N TYR A 398 -12.02 3.99 9.45
CA TYR A 398 -10.85 4.25 8.60
C TYR A 398 -9.48 4.28 9.30
N GLN A 399 -9.40 4.02 10.61
CA GLN A 399 -8.14 4.20 11.34
C GLN A 399 -7.77 3.04 12.24
N ALA A 400 -6.48 2.68 12.19
CA ALA A 400 -5.90 1.72 13.10
C ALA A 400 -5.93 2.31 14.52
N THR A 401 -6.70 1.67 15.40
CA THR A 401 -6.78 2.08 16.80
C THR A 401 -5.61 1.55 17.63
N ARG A 402 -4.80 0.68 17.04
CA ARG A 402 -3.66 0.02 17.66
C ARG A 402 -2.53 -0.08 16.65
N VAL A 403 -1.31 -0.06 17.14
CA VAL A 403 -0.11 -0.26 16.33
C VAL A 403 0.86 -1.20 17.06
N GLY A 404 1.38 -2.20 16.34
CA GLY A 404 2.45 -3.05 16.83
C GLY A 404 3.81 -2.44 16.52
N LEU A 405 4.75 -2.51 17.45
CA LEU A 405 6.16 -2.17 17.26
C LEU A 405 6.97 -3.44 17.44
N ILE A 406 7.84 -3.78 16.49
CA ILE A 406 8.65 -4.99 16.58
C ILE A 406 10.09 -4.75 16.11
N LEU A 407 11.07 -5.31 16.83
CA LEU A 407 12.45 -5.34 16.37
C LEU A 407 12.76 -6.64 15.66
N LEU A 408 13.19 -6.53 14.41
CA LEU A 408 13.54 -7.68 13.56
C LEU A 408 14.90 -7.44 12.94
N ASN A 409 15.67 -8.51 12.77
CA ASN A 409 16.85 -8.49 11.91
C ASN A 409 16.47 -8.90 10.48
N GLU A 410 17.42 -8.75 9.55
CA GLU A 410 17.22 -9.05 8.13
C GLU A 410 16.72 -10.47 7.87
N SER A 411 17.20 -11.46 8.65
CA SER A 411 16.77 -12.85 8.52
C SER A 411 15.39 -13.13 9.13
N GLN A 412 14.83 -12.20 9.90
CA GLN A 412 13.56 -12.34 10.60
C GLN A 412 12.41 -11.61 9.90
N ALA A 413 12.67 -10.42 9.35
CA ALA A 413 11.64 -9.57 8.75
C ALA A 413 10.76 -10.29 7.69
N PRO A 414 11.33 -11.08 6.75
CA PRO A 414 10.56 -11.89 5.82
C PRO A 414 9.47 -12.78 6.41
N PHE A 415 9.69 -13.31 7.62
CA PHE A 415 8.78 -14.26 8.25
C PHE A 415 7.69 -13.57 9.05
N VAL A 416 7.80 -12.26 9.27
CA VAL A 416 6.79 -11.44 9.95
C VAL A 416 6.00 -10.58 8.98
N GLN A 417 6.55 -10.32 7.79
CA GLN A 417 5.87 -9.62 6.71
C GLN A 417 4.56 -10.35 6.37
N TYR A 418 3.44 -9.75 6.75
CA TYR A 418 2.09 -10.24 6.52
C TYR A 418 1.27 -9.11 5.92
N ASN A 419 0.75 -9.27 4.71
CA ASN A 419 -0.17 -8.32 4.06
C ASN A 419 0.30 -6.88 3.91
N ASN A 420 1.59 -6.67 3.65
CA ASN A 420 2.19 -5.33 3.63
C ASN A 420 1.89 -4.53 4.90
N ARG A 421 1.58 -5.22 6.01
CA ARG A 421 1.26 -4.59 7.30
C ARG A 421 2.50 -4.28 8.11
N LEU A 422 3.64 -4.84 7.75
CA LEU A 422 4.91 -4.52 8.36
C LEU A 422 5.60 -3.43 7.53
N SER A 423 6.10 -2.39 8.18
CA SER A 423 6.85 -1.32 7.52
C SER A 423 8.10 -1.88 6.85
N ALA A 424 8.38 -1.39 5.64
CA ALA A 424 9.57 -1.75 4.89
C ALA A 424 10.79 -0.98 5.45
N GLU A 425 11.79 -1.72 5.92
CA GLU A 425 13.01 -1.15 6.50
C GLU A 425 14.25 -1.68 5.81
N SER A 426 15.23 -0.80 5.61
CA SER A 426 16.52 -1.17 5.04
C SER A 426 17.49 -1.63 6.13
N PHE A 427 18.09 -2.80 5.91
CA PHE A 427 19.23 -3.29 6.68
C PHE A 427 20.57 -2.80 6.14
N ASP A 428 20.54 -2.08 5.01
CA ASP A 428 21.72 -1.54 4.36
C ASP A 428 22.39 -0.46 5.22
N ARG A 429 23.69 -0.61 5.44
CA ARG A 429 24.50 0.31 6.23
C ARG A 429 25.31 1.27 5.36
N ARG A 430 25.23 1.13 4.03
CA ARG A 430 25.88 2.03 3.06
C ARG A 430 25.37 3.47 3.16
N PHE A 431 24.15 3.67 3.65
CA PHE A 431 23.53 5.00 3.81
C PHE A 431 23.66 5.60 5.22
N THR A 432 24.54 5.05 6.06
CA THR A 432 24.94 5.70 7.33
C THR A 432 25.75 6.97 7.06
N ARG A 433 25.87 7.90 8.02
CA ARG A 433 26.71 9.11 7.86
C ARG A 433 28.14 8.81 7.38
N ALA A 434 28.74 7.72 7.86
CA ALA A 434 30.07 7.29 7.42
C ALA A 434 30.07 6.86 5.94
N GLY A 435 29.05 6.10 5.53
CA GLY A 435 28.88 5.69 4.13
C GLY A 435 28.59 6.87 3.20
N VAL A 436 27.70 7.79 3.57
CA VAL A 436 27.45 9.04 2.83
C VAL A 436 28.74 9.86 2.69
N LYS A 437 29.53 10.00 3.76
CA LYS A 437 30.82 10.68 3.71
C LYS A 437 31.78 10.01 2.71
N THR A 438 31.83 8.68 2.72
CA THR A 438 32.70 7.90 1.82
C THR A 438 32.28 8.11 0.37
N LEU A 439 30.98 8.02 0.08
CA LEU A 439 30.42 8.32 -1.24
C LEU A 439 30.75 9.74 -1.69
N LEU A 440 30.60 10.73 -0.81
CA LEU A 440 30.90 12.13 -1.13
C LEU A 440 32.38 12.32 -1.48
N GLU A 441 33.30 11.71 -0.73
CA GLU A 441 34.73 11.74 -0.99
C GLU A 441 35.04 11.11 -2.36
N ASP A 442 34.38 10.00 -2.68
CA ASP A 442 34.55 9.30 -3.94
C ASP A 442 34.05 10.09 -5.14
N ILE A 443 32.80 10.56 -5.12
CA ILE A 443 32.22 11.31 -6.24
C ILE A 443 32.93 12.66 -6.43
N ARG A 444 33.47 13.25 -5.36
CA ARG A 444 34.37 14.41 -5.47
C ARG A 444 35.68 14.06 -6.15
N SER A 445 36.27 12.90 -5.85
CA SER A 445 37.56 12.49 -6.42
C SER A 445 37.53 12.28 -7.95
N ILE A 446 36.35 11.99 -8.49
CA ILE A 446 36.11 11.83 -9.94
C ILE A 446 35.46 13.06 -10.59
N GLY A 447 35.38 14.18 -9.86
CA GLY A 447 34.91 15.47 -10.38
C GLY A 447 33.39 15.59 -10.61
N LEU A 448 32.56 14.74 -10.00
CA LEU A 448 31.10 14.84 -10.15
C LEU A 448 30.50 16.06 -9.43
N LEU A 449 31.23 16.66 -8.49
CA LEU A 449 30.78 17.82 -7.71
C LEU A 449 31.48 19.12 -8.11
N ASP A 450 32.28 19.13 -9.18
CA ASP A 450 33.16 20.27 -9.53
C ASP A 450 32.38 21.53 -9.89
N ASN A 451 31.14 21.39 -10.36
CA ASN A 451 30.23 22.48 -10.71
C ASN A 451 29.24 22.84 -9.60
N ILE A 452 29.28 22.15 -8.45
CA ILE A 452 28.35 22.38 -7.34
C ILE A 452 29.03 23.24 -6.28
N SER A 453 28.39 24.34 -5.90
CA SER A 453 28.96 25.25 -4.92
C SER A 453 29.05 24.59 -3.54
N LYS A 454 30.01 25.00 -2.71
CA LYS A 454 30.10 24.50 -1.34
C LYS A 454 28.82 24.73 -0.51
N PRO A 455 28.18 25.92 -0.57
CA PRO A 455 26.87 26.12 0.07
C PRO A 455 25.80 25.12 -0.38
N ASP A 456 25.76 24.78 -1.66
CA ASP A 456 24.79 23.81 -2.20
C ASP A 456 25.10 22.38 -1.73
N ILE A 457 26.38 22.00 -1.66
CA ILE A 457 26.81 20.72 -1.08
C ILE A 457 26.41 20.66 0.40
N ASP A 458 26.65 21.74 1.16
CA ASP A 458 26.33 21.78 2.58
C ASP A 458 24.80 21.72 2.82
N LYS A 459 24.00 22.37 1.95
CA LYS A 459 22.53 22.28 1.94
C LYS A 459 22.04 20.87 1.61
N ALA A 460 22.59 20.26 0.56
CA ALA A 460 22.27 18.88 0.16
C ALA A 460 22.56 17.88 1.28
N LEU A 461 23.71 18.03 1.97
CA LEU A 461 24.05 17.18 3.11
C LEU A 461 23.10 17.38 4.30
N GLU A 462 22.61 18.59 4.53
CA GLU A 462 21.58 18.84 5.52
C GLU A 462 20.25 18.17 5.16
N GLU A 463 19.83 18.22 3.89
CA GLU A 463 18.64 17.53 3.39
C GLU A 463 18.79 16.00 3.50
N ILE A 464 19.93 15.45 3.07
CA ILE A 464 20.29 14.04 3.22
C ILE A 464 20.25 13.59 4.69
N SER A 465 20.65 14.46 5.62
CA SER A 465 20.58 14.14 7.05
C SER A 465 19.15 13.96 7.59
N ARG A 466 18.12 14.36 6.83
CA ARG A 466 16.70 14.33 7.21
C ARG A 466 15.87 13.34 6.37
N SER A 467 16.28 13.04 5.14
CA SER A 467 15.55 12.14 4.22
C SER A 467 15.98 10.70 4.35
N ASP A 468 15.08 9.73 4.17
CA ASP A 468 15.42 8.31 4.01
C ASP A 468 15.81 8.02 2.56
N PHE A 469 16.78 7.12 2.34
CA PHE A 469 17.27 6.76 1.01
C PHE A 469 17.31 5.25 0.86
N ARG A 470 16.81 4.77 -0.27
CA ARG A 470 16.75 3.35 -0.62
C ARG A 470 17.97 2.94 -1.44
N ASP A 471 18.48 3.85 -2.25
CA ASP A 471 19.62 3.60 -3.12
C ASP A 471 20.54 4.83 -3.27
N TYR A 472 21.63 4.62 -4.01
CA TYR A 472 22.61 5.67 -4.29
C TYR A 472 22.07 6.73 -5.27
N GLY A 473 21.16 6.38 -6.17
CA GLY A 473 20.56 7.31 -7.12
C GLY A 473 19.75 8.39 -6.40
N GLU A 474 18.85 7.97 -5.50
CA GLU A 474 18.07 8.88 -4.65
C GLU A 474 18.97 9.80 -3.82
N LEU A 475 20.07 9.27 -3.27
CA LEU A 475 21.04 10.07 -2.52
C LEU A 475 21.71 11.11 -3.43
N LEU A 476 22.16 10.71 -4.63
CA LEU A 476 22.80 11.61 -5.58
C LEU A 476 21.85 12.67 -6.12
N ALA A 477 20.55 12.38 -6.20
CA ALA A 477 19.52 13.36 -6.57
C ALA A 477 19.37 14.50 -5.54
N GLY A 478 19.84 14.31 -4.30
CA GLY A 478 19.93 15.39 -3.33
C GLY A 478 20.94 16.48 -3.68
N PHE A 479 21.88 16.24 -4.60
CA PHE A 479 22.85 17.25 -5.04
C PHE A 479 22.33 18.00 -6.27
N PRO A 480 22.20 19.34 -6.22
CA PRO A 480 21.54 20.10 -7.27
C PRO A 480 22.33 20.02 -8.58
N GLY A 481 21.62 19.70 -9.66
CA GLY A 481 22.21 19.61 -10.99
C GLY A 481 23.14 18.41 -11.18
N LEU A 482 23.12 17.41 -10.30
CA LEU A 482 23.86 16.16 -10.50
C LEU A 482 23.01 15.12 -11.24
N VAL A 483 21.81 14.83 -10.72
CA VAL A 483 20.83 13.91 -11.32
C VAL A 483 19.70 14.74 -11.93
N VAL A 484 19.30 14.41 -13.16
CA VAL A 484 18.04 14.89 -13.74
C VAL A 484 16.97 13.88 -13.35
N PHE A 485 16.18 14.19 -12.31
CA PHE A 485 15.08 13.35 -11.83
C PHE A 485 13.75 14.03 -12.14
N PHE A 486 12.86 13.32 -12.84
CA PHE A 486 11.55 13.85 -13.22
C PHE A 486 10.53 12.74 -13.39
N ASP A 487 9.27 13.09 -13.14
CA ASP A 487 8.09 12.28 -13.44
C ASP A 487 7.79 12.36 -14.95
N TRP A 488 7.49 11.21 -15.56
CA TRP A 488 7.07 11.16 -16.95
C TRP A 488 5.64 11.69 -17.15
N GLU A 489 4.84 11.81 -16.09
CA GLU A 489 3.52 12.45 -16.10
C GLU A 489 3.65 13.99 -16.07
N THR A 490 3.01 14.66 -17.04
CA THR A 490 3.18 16.09 -17.37
C THR A 490 2.44 17.06 -16.46
N GLY A 491 1.86 16.59 -15.35
CA GLY A 491 0.83 17.29 -14.57
C GLY A 491 1.23 18.67 -13.99
N ASN A 492 2.51 19.06 -14.04
CA ASN A 492 3.04 20.24 -13.39
C ASN A 492 3.98 21.13 -14.26
N LEU A 493 4.26 20.81 -15.52
CA LEU A 493 5.21 21.57 -16.36
C LEU A 493 4.54 22.23 -17.57
N GLU A 494 4.85 23.51 -17.82
CA GLU A 494 4.33 24.27 -18.97
C GLU A 494 5.09 23.88 -20.26
N ASP A 495 6.43 23.92 -20.23
CA ASP A 495 7.32 23.53 -21.34
C ASP A 495 8.30 22.41 -20.88
N PRO A 496 7.80 21.18 -20.66
CA PRO A 496 8.57 20.11 -20.04
C PRO A 496 9.86 19.76 -20.79
N TYR A 497 9.84 19.70 -22.13
CA TYR A 497 11.03 19.31 -22.89
C TYR A 497 12.10 20.40 -22.84
N ARG A 498 11.72 21.67 -22.85
CA ARG A 498 12.65 22.80 -22.68
C ARG A 498 13.32 22.75 -21.31
N GLU A 499 12.53 22.60 -20.26
CA GLU A 499 13.03 22.59 -18.88
C GLU A 499 13.98 21.42 -18.64
N LEU A 500 13.55 20.20 -19.01
CA LEU A 500 14.38 18.99 -18.86
C LEU A 500 15.67 19.06 -19.69
N SER A 501 15.62 19.59 -20.91
CA SER A 501 16.82 19.82 -21.74
C SER A 501 17.82 20.78 -21.09
N GLY A 502 17.31 21.80 -20.41
CA GLY A 502 18.11 22.70 -19.58
C GLY A 502 18.78 21.96 -18.42
N LEU A 503 18.03 21.11 -17.71
CA LEU A 503 18.56 20.28 -16.62
C LEU A 503 19.64 19.30 -17.10
N PHE A 504 19.45 18.66 -18.26
CA PHE A 504 20.48 17.80 -18.86
C PHE A 504 21.76 18.56 -19.21
N SER A 505 21.65 19.79 -19.72
CA SER A 505 22.82 20.64 -19.95
C SER A 505 23.57 20.95 -18.65
N ILE A 506 22.85 21.22 -17.56
CA ILE A 506 23.43 21.45 -16.23
C ILE A 506 24.10 20.17 -15.69
N ALA A 507 23.40 19.04 -15.75
CA ALA A 507 23.89 17.73 -15.30
C ALA A 507 25.11 17.22 -16.08
N SER A 508 25.31 17.71 -17.31
CA SER A 508 26.51 17.44 -18.10
C SER A 508 27.78 18.10 -17.55
N ARG A 509 27.64 19.06 -16.61
CA ARG A 509 28.75 19.82 -16.02
C ARG A 509 29.60 20.53 -17.07
N GLY A 510 28.96 21.00 -18.13
CA GLY A 510 29.59 21.73 -19.23
C GLY A 510 30.13 20.86 -20.36
N ALA A 511 29.94 19.54 -20.31
CA ALA A 511 30.31 18.65 -21.42
C ALA A 511 29.49 18.95 -22.70
N PHE A 512 28.23 19.37 -22.55
CA PHE A 512 27.44 19.92 -23.63
C PHE A 512 26.50 21.02 -23.15
N ARG A 513 26.03 21.85 -24.09
CA ARG A 513 25.04 22.88 -23.84
C ARG A 513 24.03 22.89 -24.97
N LEU A 514 22.76 22.68 -24.64
CA LEU A 514 21.68 22.78 -25.60
C LEU A 514 21.24 24.26 -25.71
N GLU A 515 21.19 24.77 -26.93
CA GLU A 515 20.83 26.15 -27.24
C GLU A 515 19.58 26.21 -28.14
N ASN A 516 18.95 27.38 -28.27
CA ASN A 516 17.81 27.61 -29.17
C ASN A 516 16.70 26.55 -29.03
N ILE A 517 16.40 26.13 -27.79
CA ILE A 517 15.43 25.07 -27.55
C ILE A 517 14.04 25.55 -28.00
N THR A 518 13.34 24.72 -28.76
CA THR A 518 11.96 24.89 -29.20
C THR A 518 11.15 23.80 -28.53
N ASP A 519 10.06 24.19 -27.89
CA ASP A 519 9.12 23.31 -27.22
C ASP A 519 7.73 23.91 -27.40
N ASP A 520 6.90 23.25 -28.19
CA ASP A 520 5.51 23.67 -28.45
C ASP A 520 4.50 22.86 -27.59
N PHE A 521 4.95 22.19 -26.52
CA PHE A 521 4.12 21.29 -25.71
C PHE A 521 2.85 21.97 -25.18
N ALA A 522 2.94 23.12 -24.49
CA ALA A 522 1.78 23.86 -23.97
C ALA A 522 0.73 24.15 -25.06
N ASN A 523 1.20 24.59 -26.24
CA ASN A 523 0.33 24.91 -27.37
C ASN A 523 -0.36 23.67 -27.95
N GLY A 524 0.33 22.52 -27.98
CA GLY A 524 -0.18 21.27 -28.50
C GLY A 524 -1.18 20.61 -27.56
N PHE A 525 -0.90 20.63 -26.25
CA PHE A 525 -1.69 19.97 -25.22
C PHE A 525 -3.08 20.60 -25.11
N ASP A 526 -3.16 21.92 -24.99
CA ASP A 526 -4.43 22.67 -24.90
C ASP A 526 -5.32 22.49 -26.14
N LYS A 527 -4.69 22.33 -27.31
CA LYS A 527 -5.39 22.21 -28.60
C LYS A 527 -5.71 20.76 -28.97
N LYS A 528 -5.40 19.79 -28.11
CA LYS A 528 -5.53 18.35 -28.40
C LYS A 528 -4.84 17.96 -29.70
N ALA A 529 -3.67 18.53 -29.96
CA ALA A 529 -2.84 18.13 -31.08
C ALA A 529 -2.41 16.66 -30.91
N THR A 530 -2.09 15.98 -32.00
CA THR A 530 -1.58 14.60 -31.94
C THR A 530 -0.08 14.55 -31.63
N ALA A 531 0.64 15.65 -31.89
CA ALA A 531 2.07 15.78 -31.66
C ALA A 531 2.46 17.24 -31.37
N THR A 532 3.65 17.43 -30.82
CA THR A 532 4.33 18.72 -30.62
C THR A 532 5.71 18.71 -31.26
N ILE A 533 6.23 19.88 -31.65
CA ILE A 533 7.59 20.01 -32.18
C ILE A 533 8.54 20.30 -31.04
N PHE A 534 9.58 19.48 -30.92
CA PHE A 534 10.70 19.70 -30.02
C PHE A 534 12.00 19.80 -30.82
N GLY A 535 12.86 20.74 -30.48
CA GLY A 535 14.15 20.89 -31.15
C GLY A 535 15.15 21.73 -30.37
N PHE A 536 16.44 21.61 -30.69
CA PHE A 536 17.53 22.35 -30.06
C PHE A 536 18.76 22.41 -30.96
N THR A 537 19.71 23.26 -30.62
CA THR A 537 21.02 23.34 -31.26
C THR A 537 22.10 22.82 -30.32
N LEU A 538 22.98 21.96 -30.83
CA LEU A 538 24.19 21.51 -30.14
C LEU A 538 25.39 21.66 -31.10
N ASN A 539 26.43 22.36 -30.65
CA ASN A 539 27.64 22.63 -31.45
C ASN A 539 27.35 23.16 -32.87
N GLY A 540 26.32 24.02 -33.00
CA GLY A 540 25.88 24.62 -34.26
C GLY A 540 25.00 23.73 -35.16
N ILE A 541 24.76 22.47 -34.78
CA ILE A 541 23.88 21.55 -35.50
C ILE A 541 22.48 21.63 -34.89
N ARG A 542 21.46 21.82 -35.72
CA ARG A 542 20.05 21.83 -35.32
C ARG A 542 19.48 20.41 -35.35
N TYR A 543 18.85 20.02 -34.24
CA TYR A 543 18.10 18.79 -34.06
C TYR A 543 16.63 19.13 -33.85
N GLU A 544 15.72 18.38 -34.47
CA GLU A 544 14.29 18.60 -34.39
C GLU A 544 13.52 17.30 -34.64
N LYS A 545 12.46 17.07 -33.86
CA LYS A 545 11.60 15.88 -33.94
C LYS A 545 10.17 16.26 -33.55
N ALA A 546 9.19 15.71 -34.27
CA ALA A 546 7.80 15.71 -33.82
C ALA A 546 7.62 14.61 -32.77
N LEU A 547 7.05 14.96 -31.62
CA LEU A 547 6.82 14.08 -30.49
C LEU A 547 5.32 13.89 -30.30
N ASP A 548 4.85 12.66 -30.41
CA ASP A 548 3.44 12.33 -30.23
C ASP A 548 3.03 12.49 -28.76
N PHE A 549 1.81 13.00 -28.53
CA PHE A 549 1.21 13.01 -27.20
C PHE A 549 0.76 11.60 -26.80
N GLN A 550 1.15 11.17 -25.60
CA GLN A 550 0.75 9.88 -25.03
C GLN A 550 -0.14 10.11 -23.79
N GLY A 551 -1.25 10.83 -23.99
CA GLY A 551 -2.06 11.32 -22.87
C GLY A 551 -1.32 12.41 -22.12
N ASP A 552 -1.14 12.24 -20.83
CA ASP A 552 -0.35 13.08 -19.95
C ASP A 552 1.12 12.63 -19.84
N TRP A 553 1.57 11.64 -20.61
CA TRP A 553 2.94 11.15 -20.57
C TRP A 553 3.86 11.89 -21.56
N LEU A 554 5.08 12.20 -21.12
CA LEU A 554 6.16 12.71 -21.98
C LEU A 554 6.62 11.63 -22.97
N ASN A 555 6.91 12.04 -24.21
CA ASN A 555 7.38 11.12 -25.25
C ASN A 555 8.88 10.83 -25.08
N PRO A 556 9.32 9.58 -24.83
CA PRO A 556 10.74 9.24 -24.63
C PRO A 556 11.67 9.66 -25.78
N GLY A 557 11.10 9.88 -26.98
CA GLY A 557 11.82 10.32 -28.16
C GLY A 557 12.57 11.65 -28.02
N PHE A 558 12.24 12.49 -27.03
CA PHE A 558 13.00 13.71 -26.74
C PHE A 558 14.39 13.39 -26.17
N LEU A 559 14.47 12.43 -25.24
CA LEU A 559 15.72 12.04 -24.60
C LEU A 559 16.61 11.26 -25.57
N GLU A 560 16.02 10.38 -26.39
CA GLU A 560 16.71 9.71 -27.49
C GLU A 560 17.39 10.71 -28.44
N MET A 561 16.71 11.83 -28.73
CA MET A 561 17.25 12.88 -29.60
C MET A 561 18.45 13.59 -28.95
N ILE A 562 18.40 13.86 -27.64
CA ILE A 562 19.54 14.41 -26.89
C ILE A 562 20.73 13.44 -26.92
N ILE A 563 20.50 12.16 -26.62
CA ILE A 563 21.53 11.11 -26.64
C ILE A 563 22.20 11.04 -28.02
N THR A 564 21.38 10.98 -29.08
CA THR A 564 21.87 10.94 -30.46
C THR A 564 22.70 12.18 -30.80
N ALA A 565 22.26 13.37 -30.39
CA ALA A 565 22.97 14.62 -30.65
C ALA A 565 24.34 14.65 -29.95
N ILE A 566 24.41 14.22 -28.69
CA ILE A 566 25.66 14.12 -27.91
C ILE A 566 26.65 13.17 -28.59
N GLU A 567 26.19 11.99 -29.03
CA GLU A 567 27.03 11.00 -29.72
C GLU A 567 27.55 11.53 -31.07
N GLN A 568 26.69 12.15 -31.88
CA GLN A 568 27.09 12.74 -33.17
C GLN A 568 28.04 13.93 -33.01
N ALA A 569 27.88 14.71 -31.95
CA ALA A 569 28.74 15.84 -31.63
C ALA A 569 30.09 15.43 -31.01
N GLY A 570 30.30 14.13 -30.74
CA GLY A 570 31.55 13.61 -30.17
C GLY A 570 31.81 14.10 -28.75
N VAL A 571 30.75 14.37 -27.98
CA VAL A 571 30.87 14.79 -26.58
C VAL A 571 31.45 13.65 -25.74
N ASP A 572 32.42 13.95 -24.88
CA ASP A 572 33.03 12.97 -23.97
C ASP A 572 32.11 12.63 -22.79
N GLY A 573 31.15 11.73 -23.05
CA GLY A 573 30.31 11.12 -22.02
C GLY A 573 28.96 10.68 -22.53
N LYS A 574 28.20 10.05 -21.64
CA LYS A 574 26.88 9.47 -21.92
C LYS A 574 25.92 9.73 -20.78
N ILE A 575 24.63 9.65 -21.09
CA ILE A 575 23.54 9.69 -20.12
C ILE A 575 23.21 8.25 -19.70
N TYR A 576 23.11 8.03 -18.39
CA TYR A 576 22.85 6.72 -17.77
C TYR A 576 21.63 6.82 -16.85
N LYS A 577 20.77 5.79 -16.85
CA LYS A 577 19.69 5.67 -15.87
C LYS A 577 20.27 5.31 -14.50
N CYS A 578 19.80 5.95 -13.44
CA CYS A 578 20.23 5.68 -12.07
C CYS A 578 19.12 5.58 -11.03
N ILE A 579 17.89 6.00 -11.38
CA ILE A 579 16.68 5.81 -10.58
C ILE A 579 15.58 5.33 -11.54
N ASP A 580 14.79 4.36 -11.09
CA ASP A 580 13.63 3.82 -11.79
C ASP A 580 12.53 3.49 -10.78
N ASP A 581 11.51 4.32 -10.66
CA ASP A 581 10.37 4.05 -9.78
C ASP A 581 9.09 3.65 -10.55
N GLY A 582 9.20 3.48 -11.87
CA GLY A 582 8.12 3.11 -12.78
C GLY A 582 7.36 4.29 -13.39
N GLN A 583 7.30 5.45 -12.73
CA GLN A 583 6.62 6.66 -13.23
C GLN A 583 7.60 7.82 -13.45
N ALA A 584 8.61 7.93 -12.62
CA ALA A 584 9.73 8.86 -12.71
C ALA A 584 11.05 8.11 -12.97
N ALA A 585 12.01 8.85 -13.50
CA ALA A 585 13.34 8.33 -13.76
C ALA A 585 14.42 9.36 -13.45
N GLY A 586 15.56 8.86 -12.97
CA GLY A 586 16.74 9.67 -12.64
C GLY A 586 17.88 9.38 -13.60
N TYR A 587 18.51 10.43 -14.12
CA TYR A 587 19.57 10.32 -15.11
C TYR A 587 20.86 11.02 -14.67
N LEU A 588 22.00 10.36 -14.88
CA LEU A 588 23.35 10.88 -14.64
C LEU A 588 24.10 11.00 -15.96
N PHE A 589 24.79 12.12 -16.19
CA PHE A 589 25.78 12.24 -17.25
C PHE A 589 27.17 11.88 -16.72
N LEU A 590 27.86 10.94 -17.35
CA LEU A 590 29.20 10.48 -16.94
C LEU A 590 30.12 10.32 -18.17
N ASN A 591 31.38 10.72 -18.05
CA ASN A 591 32.41 10.31 -19.02
C ASN A 591 32.85 8.86 -18.79
N ALA A 592 33.68 8.32 -19.70
CA ALA A 592 34.09 6.92 -19.63
C ALA A 592 34.84 6.56 -18.33
N ALA A 593 35.68 7.47 -17.81
CA ALA A 593 36.44 7.25 -16.58
C ALA A 593 35.53 7.29 -15.34
N GLN A 594 34.61 8.26 -15.28
CA GLN A 594 33.60 8.37 -14.22
C GLN A 594 32.70 7.14 -14.21
N PHE A 595 32.18 6.71 -15.36
CA PHE A 595 31.34 5.51 -15.47
C PHE A 595 32.09 4.26 -14.99
N ALA A 596 33.34 4.06 -15.44
CA ALA A 596 34.15 2.92 -15.01
C ALA A 596 34.37 2.90 -13.48
N PHE A 597 34.62 4.07 -12.88
CA PHE A 597 34.75 4.20 -11.43
C PHE A 597 33.44 3.85 -10.71
N MET A 598 32.31 4.44 -11.13
CA MET A 598 31.00 4.20 -10.51
C MET A 598 30.60 2.73 -10.64
N GLN A 599 30.80 2.11 -11.79
CA GLN A 599 30.47 0.69 -12.00
C GLN A 599 31.32 -0.24 -11.12
N SER A 600 32.59 0.11 -10.90
CA SER A 600 33.49 -0.69 -10.06
C SER A 600 33.17 -0.58 -8.57
N LYS A 601 32.77 0.61 -8.10
CA LYS A 601 32.63 0.89 -6.66
C LYS A 601 31.18 0.82 -6.17
N TYR A 602 30.25 1.18 -7.05
CA TYR A 602 28.82 1.30 -6.80
C TYR A 602 28.03 0.51 -7.85
N PRO A 603 28.23 -0.82 -7.94
CA PRO A 603 27.57 -1.64 -8.96
C PRO A 603 26.05 -1.52 -8.85
N GLY A 604 25.40 -1.35 -10.00
CA GLY A 604 23.94 -1.21 -10.11
C GLY A 604 23.42 0.23 -10.06
N LEU A 605 24.24 1.21 -9.70
CA LEU A 605 23.83 2.62 -9.71
C LEU A 605 23.58 3.16 -11.13
N CYS A 606 24.32 2.68 -12.14
CA CYS A 606 24.20 3.18 -13.50
C CYS A 606 23.85 2.04 -14.46
N GLN A 607 22.77 2.21 -15.20
CA GLN A 607 22.35 1.31 -16.27
C GLN A 607 22.43 2.04 -17.61
N LEU A 608 22.86 1.33 -18.65
CA LEU A 608 22.78 1.83 -20.02
C LEU A 608 21.30 1.90 -20.42
N LEU A 609 20.94 2.99 -21.09
CA LEU A 609 19.60 3.22 -21.64
C LEU A 609 19.33 2.38 -22.88
#